data_AF-A0A950ZH83-F1
#
_entry.id   AF-A0A950ZH83-F1
#
_cell.length_a   1.000
_cell.length_b   1.000
_cell.length_c   1.000
_cell.angle_alpha   90.00
_cell.angle_beta   90.00
_cell.angle_gamma   90.00
#
_symmetry.space_group_name_H-M   'P 1'
#
loop_
_entity.id
_entity.type
_entity.pdbx_description
1 polymer ?
#
loop_
_entity_poly.entity_id
_entity_poly.type
_entity_poly.pdbx_seq_one_letter_code
_entity_poly.pdbx_strand_id
1 'polypeptide(L)'
;MNRVRLLSFLFVALAVAGAAQASWYDDYDAGIAAARKGNWSVAQQKMSAAIKGNATESNKARTYGAIFINYHPYYYRGVANLNLGNYQDAINDLEKTAGPGELDLGPIAWHLDRAKTKLAANDNTPSTPQPEPARPTPAAPTPTPAAPVVTTPAVPSIDPALRQRATSALGTARQKLQAAQQRRATSSQQYTQAMSMFTDATTRSASARSNDDWSAIASMAENAGVLADLATPPSAIPSTNPATPSPALMPKPAAATDIVLADYKAQLRRALENYFAGEFESASRDFEDLTRKLPGNAWIWAFLGASQYSQYAFEADDAYRTKATHAFRRAKQLRTWRDGLPSKYFSRRIRKAFSETAG
;
A
#
# COMPACT_ATOMS: atom_id res chain seq x y z
N MET A 1 46.88 34.54 -10.15
CA MET A 1 46.09 33.90 -9.07
C MET A 1 44.57 33.88 -9.37
N ASN A 2 44.10 33.57 -10.59
CA ASN A 2 42.66 33.67 -10.95
C ASN A 2 42.06 32.47 -11.71
N ARG A 3 42.69 31.28 -11.71
CA ARG A 3 42.17 30.11 -12.48
C ARG A 3 41.64 28.94 -11.64
N VAL A 4 41.71 29.03 -10.31
CA VAL A 4 41.34 27.92 -9.41
C VAL A 4 39.89 28.03 -8.88
N ARG A 5 39.21 29.17 -9.06
CA ARG A 5 37.85 29.39 -8.54
C ARG A 5 36.71 29.06 -9.50
N LEU A 6 37.00 28.71 -10.77
CA LEU A 6 35.95 28.45 -11.77
C LEU A 6 35.56 26.96 -11.90
N LEU A 7 36.30 26.05 -11.26
CA LEU A 7 36.08 24.59 -11.39
C LEU A 7 35.25 23.97 -10.25
N SER A 8 34.93 24.73 -9.20
CA SER A 8 34.16 24.22 -8.06
C SER A 8 32.64 24.36 -8.20
N PHE A 9 32.14 25.03 -9.24
CA PHE A 9 30.69 25.19 -9.47
C PHE A 9 30.07 24.15 -10.42
N LEU A 10 30.88 23.30 -11.09
CA LEU A 10 30.35 22.32 -12.06
C LEU A 10 30.05 20.93 -11.45
N PHE A 11 30.47 20.65 -10.22
CA PHE A 11 30.33 19.30 -9.62
C PHE A 11 29.13 19.12 -8.67
N VAL A 12 28.37 20.17 -8.35
CA VAL A 12 27.21 20.09 -7.43
C VAL A 12 25.88 19.91 -8.18
N ALA A 13 25.84 20.08 -9.51
CA ALA A 13 24.61 19.98 -10.29
C ALA A 13 24.21 18.56 -10.74
N LEU A 14 25.04 17.52 -10.51
CA LEU A 14 24.85 16.18 -11.11
C LEU A 14 24.31 15.09 -10.16
N ALA A 15 23.92 15.43 -8.93
CA ALA A 15 23.57 14.43 -7.89
C ALA A 15 22.06 14.27 -7.59
N VAL A 16 21.14 14.94 -8.30
CA VAL A 16 19.70 14.94 -7.97
C VAL A 16 18.84 14.02 -8.87
N ALA A 17 19.43 13.36 -9.87
CA ALA A 17 18.64 12.59 -10.86
C ALA A 17 18.26 11.14 -10.44
N GLY A 18 18.69 10.64 -9.28
CA GLY A 18 18.62 9.20 -8.96
C GLY A 18 17.38 8.69 -8.22
N ALA A 19 16.54 9.54 -7.62
CA ALA A 19 15.56 9.09 -6.62
C ALA A 19 14.10 8.95 -7.12
N ALA A 20 13.78 9.33 -8.36
CA ALA A 20 12.39 9.38 -8.84
C ALA A 20 11.91 8.09 -9.54
N GLN A 21 12.77 7.12 -9.82
CA GLN A 21 12.44 5.93 -10.64
C GLN A 21 11.61 4.87 -9.91
N ALA A 22 11.53 4.94 -8.57
CA ALA A 22 10.85 3.95 -7.73
C ALA A 22 9.40 4.33 -7.34
N SER A 23 9.07 5.63 -7.33
CA SER A 23 7.83 6.07 -6.68
C SER A 23 6.55 5.69 -7.42
N TRP A 24 6.61 5.52 -8.74
CA TRP A 24 5.41 5.23 -9.55
C TRP A 24 4.81 3.86 -9.23
N TYR A 25 5.64 2.89 -8.86
CA TYR A 25 5.19 1.54 -8.54
C TYR A 25 4.41 1.51 -7.22
N ASP A 26 4.92 2.19 -6.18
CA ASP A 26 4.22 2.27 -4.89
C ASP A 26 2.85 2.95 -5.04
N ASP A 27 2.77 3.99 -5.88
CA ASP A 27 1.49 4.63 -6.21
C ASP A 27 0.58 3.69 -7.02
N TYR A 28 1.13 2.93 -7.96
CA TYR A 28 0.36 1.95 -8.73
C TYR A 28 -0.25 0.86 -7.83
N ASP A 29 0.55 0.22 -6.97
CA ASP A 29 0.09 -0.82 -6.05
C ASP A 29 -0.95 -0.27 -5.06
N ALA A 30 -0.71 0.92 -4.50
CA ALA A 30 -1.68 1.60 -3.66
C ALA A 30 -3.00 1.90 -4.39
N GLY A 31 -2.95 2.27 -5.68
CA GLY A 31 -4.12 2.50 -6.51
C GLY A 31 -4.90 1.21 -6.79
N ILE A 32 -4.22 0.09 -7.05
CA ILE A 32 -4.85 -1.24 -7.18
C ILE A 32 -5.55 -1.63 -5.87
N ALA A 33 -4.88 -1.46 -4.74
CA ALA A 33 -5.45 -1.76 -3.43
C ALA A 33 -6.68 -0.90 -3.12
N ALA A 34 -6.68 0.38 -3.53
CA ALA A 34 -7.83 1.27 -3.41
C ALA A 34 -8.99 0.86 -4.32
N ALA A 35 -8.71 0.53 -5.58
CA ALA A 35 -9.71 0.04 -6.54
C ALA A 35 -10.40 -1.24 -6.03
N ARG A 36 -9.62 -2.18 -5.46
CA ARG A 36 -10.14 -3.42 -4.86
C ARG A 36 -11.11 -3.16 -3.69
N LYS A 37 -10.92 -2.05 -2.97
CA LYS A 37 -11.80 -1.63 -1.86
C LYS A 37 -12.97 -0.76 -2.33
N GLY A 38 -13.09 -0.48 -3.62
CA GLY A 38 -14.08 0.46 -4.17
C GLY A 38 -13.82 1.92 -3.80
N ASN A 39 -12.61 2.27 -3.34
CA ASN A 39 -12.25 3.66 -3.04
C ASN A 39 -11.76 4.35 -4.31
N TRP A 40 -12.71 4.72 -5.17
CA TRP A 40 -12.45 5.20 -6.52
C TRP A 40 -11.69 6.54 -6.57
N SER A 41 -11.94 7.44 -5.61
CA SER A 41 -11.21 8.70 -5.51
C SER A 41 -9.72 8.46 -5.26
N VAL A 42 -9.37 7.62 -4.27
CA VAL A 42 -7.96 7.29 -4.00
C VAL A 42 -7.34 6.52 -5.16
N ALA A 43 -8.08 5.61 -5.81
CA ALA A 43 -7.59 4.90 -6.99
C ALA A 43 -7.25 5.87 -8.14
N GLN A 44 -8.13 6.84 -8.43
CA GLN A 44 -7.92 7.86 -9.45
C GLN A 44 -6.69 8.74 -9.16
N GLN A 45 -6.55 9.19 -7.91
CA GLN A 45 -5.39 9.97 -7.45
C GLN A 45 -4.09 9.18 -7.62
N LYS A 46 -4.06 7.93 -7.14
CA LYS A 46 -2.87 7.08 -7.13
C LYS A 46 -2.45 6.65 -8.52
N MET A 47 -3.39 6.28 -9.39
CA MET A 47 -3.09 5.98 -10.79
C MET A 47 -2.57 7.20 -11.54
N SER A 48 -3.08 8.40 -11.24
CA SER A 48 -2.54 9.63 -11.83
C SER A 48 -1.10 9.91 -11.41
N ALA A 49 -0.75 9.64 -10.15
CA ALA A 49 0.62 9.75 -9.66
C ALA A 49 1.55 8.71 -10.30
N ALA A 50 1.09 7.47 -10.44
CA ALA A 50 1.82 6.41 -11.16
C ALA A 50 2.08 6.82 -12.63
N ILE A 51 1.05 7.28 -13.35
CA ILE A 51 1.18 7.77 -14.74
C ILE A 51 2.18 8.92 -14.85
N LYS A 52 2.21 9.82 -13.87
CA LYS A 52 3.17 10.94 -13.84
C LYS A 52 4.62 10.44 -13.71
N GLY A 53 4.85 9.39 -12.93
CA GLY A 53 6.19 8.81 -12.77
C GLY A 53 6.59 7.85 -13.89
N ASN A 54 5.62 7.14 -14.49
CA ASN A 54 5.81 6.28 -15.65
C ASN A 54 4.53 6.23 -16.49
N ALA A 55 4.51 6.92 -17.64
CA ALA A 55 3.32 7.01 -18.49
C ALA A 55 3.16 5.83 -19.46
N THR A 56 4.17 4.99 -19.61
CA THR A 56 4.18 3.91 -20.62
C THR A 56 3.65 2.61 -20.01
N GLU A 57 2.52 2.12 -20.53
CA GLU A 57 1.98 0.83 -20.12
C GLU A 57 2.83 -0.34 -20.64
N SER A 58 2.90 -1.43 -19.88
CA SER A 58 3.63 -2.63 -20.30
C SER A 58 3.17 -3.85 -19.50
N ASN A 59 3.00 -4.99 -20.19
CA ASN A 59 2.78 -6.29 -19.55
C ASN A 59 4.01 -6.81 -18.78
N LYS A 60 5.15 -6.15 -18.93
CA LYS A 60 6.41 -6.49 -18.24
C LYS A 60 7.11 -5.20 -17.84
N ALA A 61 6.41 -4.31 -17.14
CA ALA A 61 7.05 -3.14 -16.56
C ALA A 61 7.97 -3.58 -15.43
N ARG A 62 9.25 -3.21 -15.52
CA ARG A 62 10.24 -3.51 -14.49
C ARG A 62 10.04 -2.57 -13.30
N THR A 63 9.92 -3.12 -12.10
CA THR A 63 9.77 -2.37 -10.85
C THR A 63 11.10 -2.38 -10.10
N TYR A 64 11.11 -2.65 -8.79
CA TYR A 64 12.33 -2.88 -8.04
C TYR A 64 13.05 -4.17 -8.48
N GLY A 65 14.37 -4.09 -8.66
CA GLY A 65 15.21 -5.26 -8.93
C GLY A 65 14.88 -5.95 -10.26
N ALA A 66 14.53 -7.24 -10.20
CA ALA A 66 14.17 -8.06 -11.35
C ALA A 66 12.67 -8.38 -11.40
N ILE A 67 11.85 -7.68 -10.63
CA ILE A 67 10.40 -7.88 -10.59
C ILE A 67 9.76 -7.18 -11.79
N PHE A 68 8.88 -7.90 -12.49
CA PHE A 68 8.10 -7.40 -13.61
C PHE A 68 6.61 -7.52 -13.30
N ILE A 69 5.85 -6.49 -13.63
CA ILE A 69 4.40 -6.46 -13.42
C ILE A 69 3.65 -6.14 -14.72
N ASN A 70 2.36 -6.45 -14.74
CA ASN A 70 1.42 -5.91 -15.71
C ASN A 70 1.05 -4.49 -15.27
N TYR A 71 1.61 -3.48 -15.91
CA TYR A 71 1.40 -2.08 -15.60
C TYR A 71 0.45 -1.43 -16.60
N HIS A 72 -0.82 -1.38 -16.21
CA HIS A 72 -1.93 -0.75 -16.97
C HIS A 72 -2.67 0.31 -16.14
N PRO A 73 -2.02 1.43 -15.77
CA PRO A 73 -2.62 2.45 -14.92
C PRO A 73 -3.79 3.19 -15.59
N TYR A 74 -3.84 3.31 -16.93
CA TYR A 74 -4.95 3.97 -17.62
C TYR A 74 -6.23 3.15 -17.49
N TYR A 75 -6.16 1.81 -17.55
CA TYR A 75 -7.30 0.94 -17.28
C TYR A 75 -7.92 1.24 -15.90
N TYR A 76 -7.11 1.23 -14.85
CA TYR A 76 -7.61 1.46 -13.48
C TYR A 76 -8.09 2.88 -13.26
N ARG A 77 -7.41 3.88 -13.81
CA ARG A 77 -7.86 5.27 -13.72
C ARG A 77 -9.16 5.50 -14.48
N GLY A 78 -9.31 4.88 -15.64
CA GLY A 78 -10.52 4.92 -16.45
C GLY A 78 -11.72 4.30 -15.73
N VAL A 79 -11.55 3.12 -15.11
CA VAL A 79 -12.59 2.51 -14.27
C VAL A 79 -12.91 3.38 -13.05
N ALA A 80 -11.91 3.97 -12.40
CA ALA A 80 -12.14 4.88 -11.29
C ALA A 80 -12.94 6.13 -11.72
N ASN A 81 -12.54 6.79 -12.81
CA ASN A 81 -13.24 7.93 -13.41
C ASN A 81 -14.69 7.58 -13.77
N LEU A 82 -14.93 6.39 -14.33
CA LEU A 82 -16.27 5.91 -14.64
C LEU A 82 -17.16 5.83 -13.39
N ASN A 83 -16.62 5.33 -12.27
CA ASN A 83 -17.36 5.23 -11.01
C ASN A 83 -17.54 6.57 -10.30
N LEU A 84 -16.69 7.55 -10.57
CA LEU A 84 -16.79 8.91 -10.04
C LEU A 84 -17.72 9.83 -10.86
N GLY A 85 -18.20 9.37 -12.02
CA GLY A 85 -19.04 10.19 -12.91
C GLY A 85 -18.26 11.04 -13.92
N ASN A 86 -16.93 10.91 -13.96
CA ASN A 86 -16.05 11.62 -14.88
C ASN A 86 -16.01 10.87 -16.23
N TYR A 87 -17.14 10.79 -16.93
CA TYR A 87 -17.30 9.88 -18.06
C TYR A 87 -16.38 10.19 -19.25
N GLN A 88 -16.13 11.47 -19.53
CA GLN A 88 -15.22 11.85 -20.61
C GLN A 88 -13.78 11.41 -20.33
N ASP A 89 -13.28 11.64 -19.11
CA ASP A 89 -11.95 11.20 -18.69
C ASP A 89 -11.85 9.67 -18.67
N ALA A 90 -12.92 8.99 -18.27
CA ALA A 90 -13.00 7.54 -18.31
C ALA A 90 -12.83 7.00 -19.74
N ILE A 91 -13.53 7.58 -20.72
CA ILE A 91 -13.41 7.20 -22.13
C ILE A 91 -11.98 7.42 -22.61
N ASN A 92 -11.41 8.60 -22.37
CA ASN A 92 -10.06 8.95 -22.80
C ASN A 92 -9.00 7.95 -22.25
N ASP A 93 -9.11 7.58 -20.97
CA ASP A 93 -8.21 6.62 -20.34
C ASP A 93 -8.40 5.20 -20.87
N LEU A 94 -9.66 4.75 -21.02
CA LEU A 94 -9.97 3.40 -21.48
C LEU A 94 -9.68 3.19 -22.97
N GLU A 95 -9.73 4.22 -23.80
CA GLU A 95 -9.29 4.15 -25.20
C GLU A 95 -7.76 4.14 -25.32
N LYS A 96 -7.06 4.72 -24.33
CA LYS A 96 -5.59 4.74 -24.31
C LYS A 96 -4.97 3.43 -23.79
N THR A 97 -5.70 2.66 -23.00
CA THR A 97 -5.12 1.49 -22.34
C THR A 97 -4.77 0.37 -23.33
N ALA A 98 -3.60 -0.24 -23.15
CA ALA A 98 -3.05 -1.28 -24.02
C ALA A 98 -3.53 -2.69 -23.66
N GLY A 99 -4.20 -2.86 -22.51
CA GLY A 99 -4.69 -4.15 -22.05
C GLY A 99 -5.44 -4.09 -20.73
N PRO A 100 -6.07 -5.20 -20.31
CA PRO A 100 -6.74 -5.26 -19.02
C PRO A 100 -5.71 -5.20 -17.89
N GLY A 101 -6.08 -4.55 -16.78
CA GLY A 101 -5.30 -4.57 -15.55
C GLY A 101 -5.20 -5.97 -14.91
N GLU A 102 -4.30 -6.14 -13.95
CA GLU A 102 -4.14 -7.38 -13.18
C GLU A 102 -5.41 -7.82 -12.43
N LEU A 103 -6.19 -6.88 -11.90
CA LEU A 103 -7.51 -7.14 -11.35
C LEU A 103 -8.51 -7.22 -12.49
N ASP A 104 -9.29 -8.30 -12.51
CA ASP A 104 -10.45 -8.41 -13.36
C ASP A 104 -11.58 -7.51 -12.81
N LEU A 105 -11.62 -6.24 -13.28
CA LEU A 105 -12.73 -5.31 -13.01
C LEU A 105 -13.81 -5.37 -14.12
N GLY A 106 -13.63 -6.27 -15.09
CA GLY A 106 -14.45 -6.39 -16.29
C GLY A 106 -13.69 -6.03 -17.58
N PRO A 107 -14.22 -6.44 -18.74
CA PRO A 107 -13.59 -6.17 -20.03
C PRO A 107 -13.63 -4.67 -20.37
N ILE A 108 -12.55 -4.16 -20.98
CA ILE A 108 -12.42 -2.74 -21.39
C ILE A 108 -13.63 -2.27 -22.20
N ALA A 109 -14.08 -3.08 -23.16
CA ALA A 109 -15.23 -2.77 -24.01
C ALA A 109 -16.51 -2.51 -23.19
N TRP A 110 -16.75 -3.28 -22.13
CA TRP A 110 -17.90 -3.08 -21.26
C TRP A 110 -17.81 -1.75 -20.50
N HIS A 111 -16.62 -1.37 -20.01
CA HIS A 111 -16.42 -0.09 -19.36
C HIS A 111 -16.58 1.09 -20.33
N LEU A 112 -16.06 0.97 -21.54
CA LEU A 112 -16.20 1.99 -22.59
C LEU A 112 -17.65 2.22 -22.98
N ASP A 113 -18.41 1.16 -23.27
CA ASP A 113 -19.84 1.27 -23.60
C ASP A 113 -20.63 1.90 -22.46
N ARG A 114 -20.35 1.49 -21.22
CA ARG A 114 -20.98 2.06 -20.03
C ARG A 114 -20.66 3.55 -19.88
N ALA A 115 -19.40 3.96 -20.10
CA ALA A 115 -18.99 5.35 -20.03
C ALA A 115 -19.66 6.20 -21.12
N LYS A 116 -19.67 5.73 -22.38
CA LYS A 116 -20.32 6.41 -23.52
C LYS A 116 -21.82 6.55 -23.32
N THR A 117 -22.49 5.50 -22.85
CA THR A 117 -23.93 5.53 -22.54
C THR A 117 -24.25 6.57 -21.46
N LYS A 118 -23.43 6.64 -20.39
CA LYS A 118 -23.63 7.58 -19.30
C LYS A 118 -23.34 9.03 -19.69
N LEU A 119 -22.33 9.25 -20.54
CA LEU A 119 -22.04 10.56 -21.09
C LEU A 119 -23.22 11.07 -21.94
N ALA A 120 -23.72 10.26 -22.87
CA ALA A 120 -24.88 10.62 -23.70
C ALA A 120 -26.15 10.88 -22.88
N ALA A 121 -26.35 10.15 -21.77
CA ALA A 121 -27.47 10.40 -20.87
C ALA A 121 -27.34 11.75 -20.14
N ASN A 122 -26.13 12.15 -19.76
CA ASN A 122 -25.88 13.45 -19.11
C ASN A 122 -26.13 14.63 -20.07
N ASP A 123 -25.77 14.50 -21.35
CA ASP A 123 -25.98 15.55 -22.35
C ASP A 123 -27.47 15.74 -22.68
N ASN A 124 -28.27 14.70 -22.52
CA ASN A 124 -29.71 14.72 -22.78
C ASN A 124 -30.55 15.17 -21.57
N THR A 125 -29.93 15.52 -20.44
CA THR A 125 -30.68 16.12 -19.33
C THR A 125 -31.15 17.51 -19.78
N PRO A 126 -32.47 17.74 -20.00
CA PRO A 126 -32.95 19.04 -20.42
C PRO A 126 -32.48 20.05 -19.40
N SER A 127 -31.73 21.06 -19.83
CA SER A 127 -31.40 22.18 -18.96
C SER A 127 -32.72 22.70 -18.43
N THR A 128 -32.98 22.47 -17.14
CA THR A 128 -34.17 23.00 -16.48
C THR A 128 -34.25 24.47 -16.88
N PRO A 129 -35.35 24.93 -17.50
CA PRO A 129 -35.45 26.30 -17.99
C PRO A 129 -34.99 27.21 -16.86
N GLN A 130 -33.85 27.87 -17.09
CA GLN A 130 -33.32 28.83 -16.15
C GLN A 130 -34.47 29.78 -15.81
N PRO A 131 -34.84 29.95 -14.53
CA PRO A 131 -35.95 30.81 -14.14
C PRO A 131 -35.83 32.12 -14.90
N GLU A 132 -36.86 32.42 -15.70
CA GLU A 132 -36.90 33.60 -16.54
C GLU A 132 -36.45 34.79 -15.70
N PRO A 133 -35.42 35.55 -16.13
CA PRO A 133 -34.94 36.70 -15.39
C PRO A 133 -36.14 37.58 -15.06
N ALA A 134 -36.37 37.81 -13.76
CA ALA A 134 -37.45 38.66 -13.31
C ALA A 134 -37.45 39.95 -14.14
N ARG A 135 -38.57 40.21 -14.81
CA ARG A 135 -38.75 41.30 -15.77
C ARG A 135 -38.14 42.59 -15.19
N PRO A 136 -37.20 43.25 -15.90
CA PRO A 136 -36.60 44.49 -15.41
C PRO A 136 -37.66 45.58 -15.29
N THR A 137 -37.73 46.17 -14.11
CA THR A 137 -38.37 47.46 -13.84
C THR A 137 -37.79 48.54 -14.78
N PRO A 138 -38.58 49.50 -15.28
CA PRO A 138 -38.18 50.46 -16.32
C PRO A 138 -36.84 51.18 -16.10
N ALA A 139 -36.12 51.36 -17.21
CA ALA A 139 -34.73 51.82 -17.31
C ALA A 139 -34.49 53.28 -16.92
N ALA A 140 -33.42 53.50 -16.15
CA ALA A 140 -32.65 54.73 -16.09
C ALA A 140 -31.47 54.66 -17.10
N PRO A 141 -30.93 55.80 -17.57
CA PRO A 141 -30.18 55.90 -18.82
C PRO A 141 -28.85 55.11 -18.86
N THR A 142 -28.57 54.61 -20.07
CA THR A 142 -27.44 53.76 -20.52
C THR A 142 -26.04 54.29 -20.21
N PRO A 143 -25.16 53.44 -19.63
CA PRO A 143 -23.72 53.57 -19.77
C PRO A 143 -23.13 52.53 -20.75
N THR A 144 -22.19 53.05 -21.55
CA THR A 144 -21.07 52.51 -22.32
C THR A 144 -20.79 50.98 -22.30
N PRO A 145 -20.44 50.37 -23.45
CA PRO A 145 -20.03 48.96 -23.55
C PRO A 145 -18.81 48.64 -22.67
N ALA A 146 -19.00 47.76 -21.68
CA ALA A 146 -17.93 47.27 -20.81
C ALA A 146 -17.19 46.08 -21.46
N ALA A 147 -15.87 46.10 -21.31
CA ALA A 147 -14.92 45.08 -21.75
C ALA A 147 -15.25 43.66 -21.21
N PRO A 148 -14.83 42.58 -21.91
CA PRO A 148 -15.11 41.20 -21.50
C PRO A 148 -14.59 40.92 -20.08
N VAL A 149 -15.52 40.55 -19.20
CA VAL A 149 -15.25 40.23 -17.80
C VAL A 149 -14.56 38.87 -17.76
N VAL A 150 -13.27 38.86 -17.42
CA VAL A 150 -12.52 37.63 -17.15
C VAL A 150 -13.17 36.97 -15.94
N THR A 151 -13.85 35.83 -16.15
CA THR A 151 -14.45 35.05 -15.06
C THR A 151 -13.33 34.51 -14.18
N THR A 152 -13.13 35.14 -13.02
CA THR A 152 -12.20 34.66 -12.00
C THR A 152 -12.66 33.26 -11.56
N PRO A 153 -11.79 32.23 -11.64
CA PRO A 153 -12.18 30.87 -11.25
C PRO A 153 -12.68 30.84 -9.81
N ALA A 154 -13.84 30.23 -9.59
CA ALA A 154 -14.47 30.11 -8.29
C ALA A 154 -13.49 29.43 -7.30
N VAL A 155 -13.21 30.10 -6.18
CA VAL A 155 -12.37 29.54 -5.12
C VAL A 155 -13.05 28.27 -4.59
N PRO A 156 -12.34 27.14 -4.49
CA PRO A 156 -12.92 25.90 -3.96
C PRO A 156 -13.50 26.13 -2.57
N SER A 157 -14.81 25.91 -2.42
CA SER A 157 -15.48 25.97 -1.11
C SER A 157 -15.09 24.74 -0.28
N ILE A 158 -14.48 24.97 0.89
CA ILE A 158 -14.11 23.91 1.83
C ILE A 158 -15.33 23.54 2.68
N ASP A 159 -15.66 22.26 2.78
CA ASP A 159 -16.74 21.76 3.61
C ASP A 159 -16.40 21.94 5.11
N PRO A 160 -17.18 22.75 5.87
CA PRO A 160 -16.94 22.97 7.29
C PRO A 160 -17.06 21.69 8.13
N ALA A 161 -17.90 20.73 7.75
CA ALA A 161 -18.06 19.46 8.47
C ALA A 161 -16.79 18.62 8.40
N LEU A 162 -16.10 18.65 7.25
CA LEU A 162 -14.90 17.87 7.00
C LEU A 162 -13.71 18.42 7.80
N ARG A 163 -13.61 19.76 7.91
CA ARG A 163 -12.66 20.42 8.83
C ARG A 163 -12.94 20.05 10.29
N GLN A 164 -14.20 20.06 10.73
CA GLN A 164 -14.58 19.68 12.10
C GLN A 164 -14.26 18.20 12.41
N ARG A 165 -14.43 17.31 11.44
CA ARG A 165 -14.03 15.91 11.59
C ARG A 165 -12.52 15.77 11.75
N ALA A 166 -11.73 16.44 10.93
CA ALA A 166 -10.28 16.38 11.02
C ALA A 166 -9.74 16.91 12.36
N THR A 167 -10.30 18.02 12.86
CA THR A 167 -9.89 18.58 14.15
C THR A 167 -10.27 17.68 15.33
N SER A 168 -11.45 17.05 15.30
CA SER A 168 -11.85 16.09 16.34
C SER A 168 -10.97 14.84 16.32
N ALA A 169 -10.65 14.29 15.13
CA ALA A 169 -9.74 13.16 14.98
C ALA A 169 -8.33 13.46 15.54
N LEU A 170 -7.77 14.65 15.26
CA LEU A 170 -6.50 15.10 15.85
C LEU A 170 -6.57 15.19 17.38
N GLY A 171 -7.68 15.70 17.92
CA GLY A 171 -7.93 15.74 19.37
C GLY A 171 -7.91 14.35 20.01
N THR A 172 -8.65 13.39 19.42
CA THR A 172 -8.69 12.00 19.90
C THR A 172 -7.33 11.32 19.79
N ALA A 173 -6.61 11.49 18.68
CA ALA A 173 -5.28 10.92 18.48
C ALA A 173 -4.28 11.41 19.54
N ARG A 174 -4.32 12.72 19.87
CA ARG A 174 -3.49 13.31 20.92
C ARG A 174 -3.79 12.71 22.30
N GLN A 175 -5.05 12.53 22.66
CA GLN A 175 -5.45 11.91 23.93
C GLN A 175 -4.91 10.47 24.03
N LYS A 176 -5.00 9.69 22.95
CA LYS A 176 -4.49 8.31 22.91
C LYS A 176 -2.97 8.24 23.02
N LEU A 177 -2.25 9.14 22.36
CA LEU A 177 -0.79 9.25 22.52
C LEU A 177 -0.40 9.58 23.96
N GLN A 178 -1.12 10.49 24.62
CA GLN A 178 -0.90 10.79 26.04
C GLN A 178 -1.17 9.57 26.94
N ALA A 179 -2.23 8.81 26.68
CA ALA A 179 -2.52 7.57 27.41
C ALA A 179 -1.44 6.49 27.17
N ALA A 180 -0.91 6.37 25.96
CA ALA A 180 0.22 5.48 25.66
C ALA A 180 1.51 5.91 26.39
N GLN A 181 1.76 7.22 26.48
CA GLN A 181 2.88 7.76 27.26
C GLN A 181 2.74 7.48 28.76
N GLN A 182 1.55 7.63 29.33
CA GLN A 182 1.26 7.28 30.73
C GLN A 182 1.47 5.79 31.02
N ARG A 183 1.16 4.92 30.04
CA ARG A 183 1.46 3.47 30.09
C ARG A 183 2.94 3.14 29.91
N ARG A 184 3.83 4.14 29.74
CA ARG A 184 5.27 3.97 29.43
C ARG A 184 5.53 3.14 28.16
N ALA A 185 4.62 3.20 27.18
CA ALA A 185 4.77 2.51 25.90
C ALA A 185 5.65 3.29 24.89
N THR A 186 6.39 4.30 25.35
CA THR A 186 7.15 5.23 24.51
C THR A 186 8.28 4.59 23.72
N SER A 187 8.78 3.43 24.17
CA SER A 187 9.82 2.65 23.48
C SER A 187 9.27 1.65 22.46
N SER A 188 7.95 1.48 22.37
CA SER A 188 7.34 0.58 21.39
C SER A 188 7.44 1.14 19.97
N GLN A 189 7.64 0.27 18.97
CA GLN A 189 7.66 0.65 17.56
C GLN A 189 6.32 1.27 17.12
N GLN A 190 5.22 0.81 17.72
CA GLN A 190 3.88 1.33 17.45
C GLN A 190 3.74 2.79 17.91
N TYR A 191 4.29 3.13 19.07
CA TYR A 191 4.26 4.50 19.58
C TYR A 191 5.07 5.45 18.70
N THR A 192 6.27 5.07 18.26
CA THR A 192 7.09 5.90 17.37
C THR A 192 6.42 6.12 16.01
N GLN A 193 5.81 5.08 15.44
CA GLN A 193 5.03 5.21 14.21
C GLN A 193 3.80 6.11 14.40
N ALA A 194 3.05 5.93 15.48
CA ALA A 194 1.89 6.76 15.81
C ALA A 194 2.26 8.24 15.94
N MET A 195 3.38 8.55 16.61
CA MET A 195 3.87 9.91 16.80
C MET A 195 4.27 10.57 15.47
N SER A 196 4.92 9.83 14.57
CA SER A 196 5.26 10.34 13.23
C SER A 196 3.99 10.71 12.45
N MET A 197 3.01 9.80 12.39
CA MET A 197 1.76 10.04 11.67
C MET A 197 0.97 11.22 12.24
N PHE A 198 0.94 11.37 13.57
CA PHE A 198 0.30 12.49 14.23
C PHE A 198 0.99 13.83 13.91
N THR A 199 2.33 13.84 13.90
CA THR A 199 3.12 15.03 13.54
C THR A 199 2.84 15.43 12.10
N ASP A 200 2.86 14.48 11.16
CA ASP A 200 2.57 14.73 9.75
C ASP A 200 1.14 15.26 9.53
N ALA A 201 0.14 14.68 10.20
CA ALA A 201 -1.24 15.13 10.13
C ALA A 201 -1.40 16.56 10.67
N THR A 202 -0.70 16.88 11.76
CA THR A 202 -0.71 18.23 12.36
C THR A 202 -0.06 19.24 11.41
N THR A 203 1.10 18.93 10.83
CA THR A 203 1.78 19.81 9.87
C THR A 203 0.94 20.05 8.62
N ARG A 204 0.27 19.02 8.09
CA ARG A 204 -0.64 19.15 6.94
C ARG A 204 -1.87 19.98 7.26
N SER A 205 -2.39 19.90 8.49
CA SER A 205 -3.56 20.69 8.88
C SER A 205 -3.35 22.20 8.81
N ALA A 206 -2.10 22.66 9.00
CA ALA A 206 -1.74 24.07 8.88
C ALA A 206 -1.73 24.57 7.42
N SER A 207 -1.59 23.68 6.45
CA SER A 207 -1.46 24.01 5.02
C SER A 207 -2.60 23.48 4.14
N ALA A 208 -3.62 22.86 4.72
CA ALA A 208 -4.75 22.26 4.01
C ALA A 208 -5.58 23.31 3.25
N ARG A 209 -5.75 23.12 1.94
CA ARG A 209 -6.48 24.04 1.05
C ARG A 209 -7.69 23.40 0.38
N SER A 210 -7.84 22.08 0.50
CA SER A 210 -8.88 21.32 -0.18
C SER A 210 -9.63 20.38 0.77
N ASN A 211 -10.81 19.91 0.36
CA ASN A 211 -11.55 18.88 1.08
C ASN A 211 -10.76 17.56 1.15
N ASP A 212 -9.98 17.25 0.12
CA ASP A 212 -9.12 16.06 0.08
C ASP A 212 -8.02 16.13 1.14
N ASP A 213 -7.41 17.31 1.34
CA ASP A 213 -6.41 17.50 2.40
C ASP A 213 -7.00 17.20 3.78
N TRP A 214 -8.18 17.79 4.08
CA TRP A 214 -8.86 17.59 5.35
C TRP A 214 -9.29 16.12 5.56
N SER A 215 -9.67 15.41 4.48
CA SER A 215 -10.03 13.98 4.54
C SER A 215 -8.81 13.11 4.83
N ALA A 216 -7.69 13.42 4.19
CA ALA A 216 -6.41 12.76 4.44
C ALA A 216 -5.93 12.99 5.88
N ILE A 217 -6.04 14.22 6.40
CA ILE A 217 -5.68 14.57 7.79
C ILE A 217 -6.53 13.77 8.78
N ALA A 218 -7.85 13.72 8.59
CA ALA A 218 -8.75 12.95 9.45
C ALA A 218 -8.33 11.47 9.50
N SER A 219 -8.08 10.86 8.34
CA SER A 219 -7.67 9.46 8.22
C SER A 219 -6.29 9.20 8.87
N MET A 220 -5.32 10.10 8.69
CA MET A 220 -3.99 9.98 9.30
C MET A 220 -4.08 10.06 10.83
N ALA A 221 -4.87 11.00 11.36
CA ALA A 221 -5.09 11.16 12.79
C ALA A 221 -5.80 9.94 13.40
N GLU A 222 -6.86 9.43 12.76
CA GLU A 222 -7.56 8.21 13.19
C GLU A 222 -6.59 7.01 13.28
N ASN A 223 -5.77 6.79 12.25
CA ASN A 223 -4.76 5.72 12.23
C ASN A 223 -3.68 5.88 13.31
N ALA A 224 -3.20 7.11 13.54
CA ALA A 224 -2.25 7.40 14.61
C ALA A 224 -2.84 7.03 15.98
N GLY A 225 -4.13 7.33 16.20
CA GLY A 225 -4.85 6.93 17.40
C GLY A 225 -4.89 5.41 17.60
N VAL A 226 -5.18 4.63 16.55
CA VAL A 226 -5.21 3.16 16.62
C VAL A 226 -3.83 2.59 16.97
N LEU A 227 -2.75 3.10 16.35
CA LEU A 227 -1.39 2.66 16.67
C LEU A 227 -0.98 3.01 18.10
N ALA A 228 -1.38 4.18 18.60
CA ALA A 228 -1.13 4.58 19.99
C ALA A 228 -1.84 3.66 21.00
N ASP A 229 -3.05 3.18 20.69
CA ASP A 229 -3.76 2.22 21.56
C ASP A 229 -3.04 0.87 21.63
N LEU A 230 -2.53 0.39 20.49
CA LEU A 230 -1.78 -0.88 20.34
C LEU A 230 -0.38 -0.84 20.97
N ALA A 231 0.14 0.34 21.32
CA ALA A 231 1.42 0.49 21.98
C ALA A 231 1.37 -0.12 23.40
N THR A 232 2.14 -1.17 23.62
CA THR A 232 2.29 -1.83 24.93
C THR A 232 3.59 -1.44 25.61
N PRO A 233 3.63 -1.34 26.96
CA PRO A 233 4.88 -1.17 27.68
C PRO A 233 5.85 -2.31 27.38
N PRO A 234 7.18 -2.04 27.42
CA PRO A 234 8.16 -3.11 27.42
C PRO A 234 7.84 -4.06 28.58
N SER A 235 7.61 -5.33 28.28
CA SER A 235 7.39 -6.34 29.32
C SER A 235 8.60 -6.32 30.23
N ALA A 236 8.39 -6.06 31.52
CA ALA A 236 9.45 -6.07 32.51
C ALA A 236 10.13 -7.44 32.40
N ILE A 237 11.39 -7.43 31.95
CA ILE A 237 12.21 -8.64 31.97
C ILE A 237 12.23 -9.05 33.44
N PRO A 238 11.78 -10.26 33.80
CA PRO A 238 11.76 -10.68 35.19
C PRO A 238 13.17 -10.54 35.75
N SER A 239 13.31 -9.63 36.72
CA SER A 239 14.56 -9.39 37.43
C SER A 239 14.92 -10.66 38.17
N THR A 240 15.84 -11.44 37.60
CA THR A 240 16.48 -12.55 38.30
C THR A 240 17.33 -11.94 39.42
N ASN A 241 16.78 -11.86 40.62
CA ASN A 241 17.56 -11.58 41.82
C ASN A 241 18.71 -12.60 41.90
N PRO A 242 19.98 -12.17 41.96
CA PRO A 242 21.08 -13.08 42.18
C PRO A 242 21.04 -13.54 43.63
N ALA A 243 20.35 -14.66 43.88
CA ALA A 243 20.49 -15.38 45.14
C ALA A 243 21.92 -15.95 45.22
N THR A 244 22.55 -15.64 46.34
CA THR A 244 23.75 -16.18 46.99
C THR A 244 24.43 -17.41 46.32
N PRO A 245 25.77 -17.40 46.17
CA PRO A 245 26.52 -18.50 45.56
C PRO A 245 26.45 -19.77 46.43
N SER A 246 25.67 -20.76 45.99
CA SER A 246 25.85 -22.15 46.41
C SER A 246 27.01 -22.78 45.61
N PRO A 247 27.83 -23.64 46.24
CA PRO A 247 29.01 -24.20 45.60
C PRO A 247 28.64 -25.14 44.45
N ALA A 248 29.25 -24.84 43.30
CA ALA A 248 29.51 -25.70 42.15
C ALA A 248 28.59 -26.94 41.95
N LEU A 249 27.53 -26.76 41.17
CA LEU A 249 26.93 -27.84 40.39
C LEU A 249 26.71 -27.34 38.96
N MET A 250 27.15 -28.18 38.03
CA MET A 250 27.41 -28.00 36.60
C MET A 250 26.44 -27.06 35.84
N PRO A 251 26.93 -26.34 34.79
CA PRO A 251 26.11 -25.45 33.98
C PRO A 251 24.96 -26.22 33.30
N LYS A 252 23.71 -25.86 33.63
CA LYS A 252 22.52 -26.37 32.95
C LYS A 252 22.46 -25.84 31.49
N PRO A 253 21.99 -26.65 30.52
CA PRO A 253 22.03 -26.36 29.07
C PRO A 253 21.06 -25.25 28.57
N ALA A 254 20.42 -24.48 29.46
CA ALA A 254 19.38 -23.53 29.08
C ALA A 254 19.92 -22.29 28.31
N ALA A 255 21.09 -21.76 28.70
CA ALA A 255 21.65 -20.55 28.09
C ALA A 255 22.13 -20.75 26.64
N ALA A 256 22.53 -21.98 26.28
CA ALA A 256 22.90 -22.31 24.90
C ALA A 256 21.68 -22.39 23.96
N THR A 257 20.49 -22.64 24.52
CA THR A 257 19.26 -22.81 23.73
C THR A 257 18.73 -21.46 23.23
N ASP A 258 18.85 -20.39 24.02
CA ASP A 258 18.36 -19.05 23.65
C ASP A 258 19.19 -18.37 22.55
N ILE A 259 20.52 -18.54 22.56
CA ILE A 259 21.39 -17.99 21.50
C ILE A 259 21.08 -18.67 20.16
N VAL A 260 20.94 -19.99 20.18
CA VAL A 260 20.61 -20.79 18.99
C VAL A 260 19.20 -20.45 18.45
N LEU A 261 18.24 -20.18 19.33
CA LEU A 261 16.88 -19.75 18.94
C LEU A 261 16.83 -18.33 18.36
N ALA A 262 17.72 -17.42 18.77
CA ALA A 262 17.76 -16.06 18.26
C ALA A 262 18.16 -16.01 16.78
N ASP A 263 19.16 -16.79 16.39
CA ASP A 263 19.65 -16.86 15.00
C ASP A 263 18.58 -17.41 14.05
N TYR A 264 17.80 -18.41 14.49
CA TYR A 264 16.70 -18.94 13.69
C TYR A 264 15.57 -17.94 13.49
N LYS A 265 15.28 -17.09 14.48
CA LYS A 265 14.25 -16.05 14.35
C LYS A 265 14.61 -15.03 13.27
N ALA A 266 15.88 -14.61 13.22
CA ALA A 266 16.36 -13.70 12.18
C ALA A 266 16.31 -14.34 10.78
N GLN A 267 16.76 -15.59 10.65
CA GLN A 267 16.70 -16.34 9.39
C GLN A 267 15.27 -16.58 8.92
N LEU A 268 14.37 -16.98 9.82
CA LEU A 268 12.96 -17.18 9.52
C LEU A 268 12.27 -15.89 9.11
N ARG A 269 12.58 -14.77 9.78
CA ARG A 269 12.05 -13.45 9.40
C ARG A 269 12.50 -13.07 8.00
N ARG A 270 13.79 -13.21 7.68
CA ARG A 270 14.33 -12.95 6.35
C ARG A 270 13.68 -13.84 5.28
N ALA A 271 13.52 -15.13 5.56
CA ALA A 271 12.86 -16.08 4.65
C ALA A 271 11.41 -15.67 4.34
N LEU A 272 10.67 -15.24 5.36
CA LEU A 272 9.30 -14.73 5.22
C LEU A 272 9.26 -13.40 4.47
N GLU A 273 10.17 -12.47 4.78
CA GLU A 273 10.29 -11.19 4.06
C GLU A 273 10.56 -11.45 2.56
N ASN A 274 11.48 -12.34 2.22
CA ASN A 274 11.75 -12.76 0.84
C ASN A 274 10.50 -13.39 0.19
N TYR A 275 9.80 -14.28 0.89
CA TYR A 275 8.58 -14.92 0.36
C TYR A 275 7.48 -13.91 0.06
N PHE A 276 7.22 -12.97 0.97
CA PHE A 276 6.19 -11.95 0.78
C PHE A 276 6.60 -10.85 -0.19
N ALA A 277 7.91 -10.64 -0.40
CA ALA A 277 8.44 -9.78 -1.45
C ALA A 277 8.40 -10.42 -2.86
N GLY A 278 8.01 -11.70 -2.97
CA GLY A 278 8.00 -12.42 -4.24
C GLY A 278 9.37 -12.96 -4.68
N GLU A 279 10.40 -12.83 -3.84
CA GLU A 279 11.76 -13.35 -4.04
C GLU A 279 11.81 -14.86 -3.74
N PHE A 280 11.01 -15.65 -4.48
CA PHE A 280 10.75 -17.06 -4.15
C PHE A 280 12.01 -17.94 -4.21
N GLU A 281 13.01 -17.61 -5.03
CA GLU A 281 14.32 -18.28 -5.06
C GLU A 281 15.13 -18.09 -3.79
N SER A 282 15.26 -16.85 -3.33
CA SER A 282 15.91 -16.54 -2.06
C SER A 282 15.13 -17.13 -0.88
N ALA A 283 13.80 -17.03 -0.90
CA ALA A 283 12.94 -17.62 0.12
C ALA A 283 13.07 -19.15 0.17
N SER A 284 13.07 -19.84 -0.98
CA SER A 284 13.22 -21.30 -1.04
C SER A 284 14.56 -21.76 -0.48
N ARG A 285 15.66 -21.08 -0.81
CA ARG A 285 16.99 -21.39 -0.26
C ARG A 285 17.03 -21.19 1.26
N ASP A 286 16.48 -20.09 1.75
CA ASP A 286 16.40 -19.79 3.18
C ASP A 286 15.54 -20.82 3.94
N PHE A 287 14.37 -21.17 3.40
CA PHE A 287 13.51 -22.19 4.01
C PHE A 287 14.12 -23.59 3.94
N GLU A 288 14.82 -23.95 2.86
CA GLU A 288 15.53 -25.22 2.76
C GLU A 288 16.62 -25.33 3.83
N ASP A 289 17.41 -24.28 4.03
CA ASP A 289 18.39 -24.24 5.12
C ASP A 289 17.73 -24.37 6.50
N LEU A 290 16.60 -23.68 6.71
CA LEU A 290 15.80 -23.81 7.92
C LEU A 290 15.22 -25.21 8.11
N THR A 291 14.84 -25.94 7.05
CA THR A 291 14.38 -27.33 7.19
C THR A 291 15.50 -28.29 7.62
N ARG A 292 16.75 -28.02 7.26
CA ARG A 292 17.91 -28.80 7.74
C ARG A 292 18.16 -28.57 9.23
N LYS A 293 18.00 -27.31 9.68
CA LYS A 293 18.19 -26.90 11.08
C LYS A 293 17.01 -27.29 11.97
N LEU A 294 15.78 -27.21 11.45
CA LEU A 294 14.52 -27.41 12.17
C LEU A 294 13.62 -28.41 11.43
N PRO A 295 14.04 -29.68 11.28
CA PRO A 295 13.35 -30.66 10.44
C PRO A 295 11.93 -31.00 10.92
N GLY A 296 11.64 -30.80 12.20
CA GLY A 296 10.32 -31.05 12.81
C GLY A 296 9.29 -29.92 12.63
N ASN A 297 9.64 -28.79 12.03
CA ASN A 297 8.74 -27.65 11.94
C ASN A 297 7.88 -27.70 10.67
N ALA A 298 6.64 -28.15 10.82
CA ALA A 298 5.67 -28.28 9.71
C ALA A 298 5.42 -26.97 8.94
N TRP A 299 5.52 -25.81 9.60
CA TRP A 299 5.30 -24.51 8.95
C TRP A 299 6.43 -24.14 7.99
N ILE A 300 7.67 -24.43 8.37
CA ILE A 300 8.84 -24.18 7.51
C ILE A 300 8.73 -25.02 6.24
N TRP A 301 8.33 -26.29 6.37
CA TRP A 301 8.03 -27.15 5.22
C TRP A 301 6.87 -26.64 4.36
N ALA A 302 5.81 -26.11 4.97
CA ALA A 302 4.69 -25.52 4.23
C ALA A 302 5.11 -24.27 3.43
N PHE A 303 5.91 -23.38 4.02
CA PHE A 303 6.43 -22.20 3.34
C PHE A 303 7.49 -22.54 2.28
N LEU A 304 8.31 -23.57 2.50
CA LEU A 304 9.23 -24.09 1.49
C LEU A 304 8.46 -24.58 0.26
N GLY A 305 7.44 -25.43 0.48
CA GLY A 305 6.62 -25.93 -0.62
C GLY A 305 5.85 -24.81 -1.33
N ALA A 306 5.38 -23.80 -0.59
CA ALA A 306 4.72 -22.63 -1.17
C ALA A 306 5.67 -21.81 -2.05
N SER A 307 6.89 -21.56 -1.59
CA SER A 307 7.93 -20.85 -2.34
C SER A 307 8.28 -21.58 -3.65
N GLN A 308 8.50 -22.89 -3.57
CA GLN A 308 8.81 -23.73 -4.74
C GLN A 308 7.62 -23.83 -5.71
N TYR A 309 6.39 -23.91 -5.20
CA TYR A 309 5.21 -23.93 -6.05
C TYR A 309 5.01 -22.58 -6.76
N SER A 310 5.32 -21.48 -6.09
CA SER A 310 5.32 -20.15 -6.72
C SER A 310 6.35 -20.07 -7.85
N GLN A 311 7.58 -20.58 -7.67
CA GLN A 311 8.58 -20.66 -8.76
C GLN A 311 8.08 -21.47 -9.95
N TYR A 312 7.48 -22.65 -9.70
CA TYR A 312 6.85 -23.44 -10.76
C TYR A 312 5.84 -22.62 -11.57
N ALA A 313 5.04 -21.78 -10.91
CA ALA A 313 4.05 -20.96 -11.60
C ALA A 313 4.66 -19.88 -12.52
N PHE A 314 5.91 -19.45 -12.28
CA PHE A 314 6.62 -18.47 -13.11
C PHE A 314 7.50 -19.12 -14.18
N GLU A 315 8.24 -20.16 -13.80
CA GLU A 315 9.26 -20.79 -14.66
C GLU A 315 8.73 -21.99 -15.45
N ALA A 316 7.57 -22.54 -15.05
CA ALA A 316 6.95 -23.75 -15.63
C ALA A 316 7.86 -24.99 -15.61
N ASP A 317 8.89 -25.03 -14.76
CA ASP A 317 9.77 -26.20 -14.59
C ASP A 317 9.18 -27.19 -13.57
N ASP A 318 8.86 -28.40 -14.06
CA ASP A 318 8.30 -29.50 -13.27
C ASP A 318 9.20 -29.95 -12.11
N ALA A 319 10.51 -29.63 -12.14
CA ALA A 319 11.40 -29.86 -11.01
C ALA A 319 10.93 -29.11 -9.75
N TYR A 320 10.47 -27.86 -9.89
CA TYR A 320 9.95 -27.08 -8.76
C TYR A 320 8.62 -27.62 -8.26
N ARG A 321 7.74 -28.06 -9.16
CA ARG A 321 6.49 -28.73 -8.78
C ARG A 321 6.75 -29.99 -7.96
N THR A 322 7.74 -30.78 -8.36
CA THR A 322 8.14 -32.00 -7.65
C THR A 322 8.70 -31.68 -6.26
N LYS A 323 9.59 -30.69 -6.16
CA LYS A 323 10.12 -30.21 -4.87
C LYS A 323 9.01 -29.69 -3.95
N ALA A 324 8.10 -28.88 -4.48
CA ALA A 324 6.96 -28.34 -3.74
C ALA A 324 6.05 -29.44 -3.17
N THR A 325 5.74 -30.44 -4.01
CA THR A 325 4.96 -31.63 -3.63
C THR A 325 5.63 -32.40 -2.49
N HIS A 326 6.95 -32.60 -2.57
CA HIS A 326 7.72 -33.24 -1.51
C HIS A 326 7.66 -32.44 -0.20
N ALA A 327 7.87 -31.13 -0.26
CA ALA A 327 7.83 -30.26 0.92
C ALA A 327 6.43 -30.24 1.58
N PHE A 328 5.36 -30.16 0.79
CA PHE A 328 3.99 -30.23 1.30
C PHE A 328 3.67 -31.58 1.95
N ARG A 329 4.14 -32.69 1.38
CA ARG A 329 3.98 -34.02 1.98
C ARG A 329 4.68 -34.09 3.35
N ARG A 330 5.90 -33.55 3.47
CA ARG A 330 6.58 -33.46 4.78
C ARG A 330 5.83 -32.57 5.77
N ALA A 331 5.33 -31.41 5.35
CA ALA A 331 4.53 -30.54 6.20
C ALA A 331 3.29 -31.24 6.77
N LYS A 332 2.61 -32.09 5.97
CA LYS A 332 1.46 -32.88 6.41
C LYS A 332 1.82 -34.01 7.38
N GLN A 333 2.97 -34.63 7.21
CA GLN A 333 3.42 -35.70 8.12
C GLN A 333 3.80 -35.17 9.50
N LEU A 334 4.28 -33.92 9.58
CA LEU A 334 4.69 -33.29 10.84
C LEU A 334 3.53 -32.66 11.62
N ARG A 335 2.38 -32.40 10.98
CA ARG A 335 1.24 -31.74 11.61
C ARG A 335 -0.06 -32.07 10.88
N THR A 336 -1.13 -32.31 11.65
CA THR A 336 -2.48 -32.40 11.08
C THR A 336 -3.02 -31.00 10.75
N TRP A 337 -3.46 -30.81 9.49
CA TRP A 337 -3.99 -29.55 8.98
C TRP A 337 -5.49 -29.67 8.74
N ARG A 338 -6.31 -29.58 9.80
CA ARG A 338 -7.77 -29.80 9.73
C ARG A 338 -8.46 -28.95 8.66
N ASP A 339 -8.08 -27.68 8.57
CA ASP A 339 -8.65 -26.72 7.63
C ASP A 339 -7.71 -26.41 6.45
N GLY A 340 -6.71 -27.27 6.23
CA GLY A 340 -5.61 -27.02 5.30
C GLY A 340 -4.70 -25.88 5.74
N LEU A 341 -4.05 -25.24 4.77
CA LEU A 341 -3.18 -24.10 4.99
C LEU A 341 -4.01 -22.81 5.22
N PRO A 342 -3.66 -21.95 6.20
CA PRO A 342 -4.44 -20.73 6.46
C PRO A 342 -4.44 -19.73 5.30
N SER A 343 -5.63 -19.24 4.94
CA SER A 343 -5.83 -18.29 3.84
C SER A 343 -5.13 -16.94 4.04
N LYS A 344 -4.80 -16.59 5.29
CA LYS A 344 -4.06 -15.37 5.63
C LYS A 344 -2.65 -15.34 5.04
N TYR A 345 -2.00 -16.50 4.89
CA TYR A 345 -0.60 -16.60 4.47
C TYR A 345 -0.41 -17.25 3.11
N PHE A 346 -1.41 -18.01 2.63
CA PHE A 346 -1.32 -18.78 1.41
C PHE A 346 -2.46 -18.47 0.44
N SER A 347 -2.10 -18.25 -0.82
CA SER A 347 -3.04 -18.02 -1.91
C SER A 347 -3.96 -19.23 -2.12
N ARG A 348 -5.12 -19.02 -2.75
CA ARG A 348 -6.07 -20.10 -3.07
C ARG A 348 -5.42 -21.23 -3.88
N ARG A 349 -4.51 -20.89 -4.81
CA ARG A 349 -3.80 -21.87 -5.66
C ARG A 349 -2.85 -22.73 -4.84
N ILE A 350 -2.06 -22.14 -3.94
CA ILE A 350 -1.14 -22.88 -3.06
C ILE A 350 -1.93 -23.80 -2.12
N ARG A 351 -3.03 -23.31 -1.55
CA ARG A 351 -3.91 -24.14 -0.69
C ARG A 351 -4.48 -25.33 -1.44
N LYS A 352 -4.89 -25.14 -2.69
CA LYS A 352 -5.35 -26.22 -3.57
C LYS A 352 -4.24 -27.24 -3.85
N ALA A 353 -3.05 -26.80 -4.26
CA ALA A 353 -1.90 -27.66 -4.50
C ALA A 353 -1.49 -28.44 -3.23
N PHE A 354 -1.53 -27.78 -2.07
CA PHE A 354 -1.31 -28.42 -0.78
C PHE A 354 -2.37 -29.48 -0.48
N SER A 355 -3.66 -29.23 -0.75
CA SER A 355 -4.70 -30.25 -0.54
C SER A 355 -4.50 -31.46 -1.47
N GLU A 356 -4.19 -31.23 -2.74
CA GLU A 356 -4.01 -32.26 -3.78
C GLU A 356 -2.80 -33.17 -3.52
N THR A 357 -1.82 -32.72 -2.73
CA THR A 357 -0.68 -33.57 -2.33
C THR A 357 -1.06 -34.71 -1.38
N ALA A 358 -2.33 -34.82 -0.97
CA ALA A 358 -2.90 -35.99 -0.29
C ALA A 358 -3.41 -36.99 -1.34
N GLY A 359 -2.46 -37.72 -1.93
CA GLY A 359 -2.69 -38.91 -2.72
C GLY A 359 -1.72 -39.98 -2.24
#